data_AF-A0A1H1M362-F1
#
_entry.id   AF-A0A1H1M362-F1
#
_cell.length_a   1.000
_cell.length_b   1.000
_cell.length_c   1.000
_cell.angle_alpha   90.00
_cell.angle_beta   90.00
_cell.angle_gamma   90.00
#
_symmetry.space_group_name_H-M   'P 1'
#
loop_
_entity.id
_entity.type
_entity.pdbx_description
1 polymer ?
#
loop_
_entity_poly.entity_id
_entity_poly.type
_entity_poly.pdbx_seq_one_letter_code
_entity_poly.pdbx_strand_id
1 'polypeptide(L)'
;MNSFKRLVCVTALMMPLVGQAQQAPEVSDNVADIVADASMAPDVRIKRSMALLQERSRVLREQGDSVAADQLQRCITYLLQAPPEAEAAELAAQSAEAAAAGDNEAALVFAESAATLAGALSAPHEEPVLE
;
A
#
# COMPACT_ATOMS: atom_id res chain seq x y z
N MET A 1 -15.28 -25.27 63.67
CA MET A 1 -15.53 -24.32 64.77
C MET A 1 -14.36 -23.35 64.89
N ASN A 2 -14.65 -22.07 64.68
CA ASN A 2 -14.00 -20.83 65.17
C ASN A 2 -12.48 -20.63 65.05
N SER A 3 -12.07 -19.61 64.29
CA SER A 3 -11.62 -18.29 64.81
C SER A 3 -10.98 -17.45 63.70
N PHE A 4 -11.63 -16.38 63.23
CA PHE A 4 -11.50 -14.98 63.68
C PHE A 4 -10.21 -14.24 63.25
N LYS A 5 -10.35 -13.55 62.10
CA LYS A 5 -9.92 -12.18 61.78
C LYS A 5 -8.74 -11.58 62.55
N ARG A 6 -7.65 -11.25 61.83
CA ARG A 6 -6.93 -9.98 62.00
C ARG A 6 -6.63 -9.36 60.64
N LEU A 7 -7.40 -8.31 60.38
CA LEU A 7 -7.22 -7.30 59.36
C LEU A 7 -5.94 -6.52 59.69
N VAL A 8 -4.95 -6.51 58.80
CA VAL A 8 -3.90 -5.49 58.78
C VAL A 8 -4.04 -4.73 57.47
N CYS A 9 -4.45 -3.48 57.62
CA CYS A 9 -4.53 -2.47 56.59
C CYS A 9 -3.10 -2.14 56.14
N VAL A 10 -2.70 -2.55 54.94
CA VAL A 10 -1.55 -1.96 54.26
C VAL A 10 -2.11 -1.14 53.10
N THR A 11 -2.11 0.16 53.33
CA THR A 11 -2.40 1.25 52.41
C THR A 11 -1.80 0.99 51.03
N ALA A 12 -2.68 0.78 50.05
CA ALA A 12 -2.36 0.78 48.63
C ALA A 12 -1.96 2.21 48.22
N LEU A 13 -0.66 2.49 48.21
CA LEU A 13 -0.10 3.69 47.58
C LEU A 13 0.04 3.39 46.08
N MET A 14 -1.09 3.42 45.37
CA MET A 14 -1.12 3.40 43.92
C MET A 14 -0.77 4.81 43.43
N MET A 15 0.52 5.05 43.18
CA MET A 15 0.93 6.20 42.37
C MET A 15 0.43 6.00 40.94
N PRO A 16 -0.25 6.99 40.34
CA PRO A 16 -0.55 6.94 38.91
C PRO A 16 0.77 7.22 38.18
N LEU A 17 1.42 6.15 37.69
CA LEU A 17 2.29 6.28 36.53
C LEU A 17 1.38 6.71 35.38
N VAL A 18 1.36 8.03 35.13
CA VAL A 18 0.88 8.59 33.89
C VAL A 18 1.84 8.09 32.81
N GLY A 19 1.58 6.88 32.32
CA GLY A 19 2.17 6.39 31.10
C GLY A 19 1.77 7.36 30.02
N GLN A 20 2.70 8.20 29.59
CA GLN A 20 2.56 8.87 28.32
C GLN A 20 2.50 7.75 27.28
N ALA A 21 1.29 7.42 26.82
CA ALA A 21 1.12 6.78 25.54
C ALA A 21 1.73 7.76 24.53
N GLN A 22 3.01 7.57 24.21
CA GLN A 22 3.56 8.07 22.98
C GLN A 22 2.62 7.49 21.92
N GLN A 23 1.75 8.34 21.37
CA GLN A 23 1.02 8.02 20.17
C GLN A 23 2.09 7.63 19.16
N ALA A 24 2.25 6.31 18.95
CA ALA A 24 2.95 5.83 17.78
C ALA A 24 2.23 6.50 16.60
N PRO A 25 2.97 7.03 15.61
CA PRO A 25 2.33 7.55 14.41
C PRO A 25 1.36 6.48 13.92
N GLU A 26 0.08 6.84 13.75
CA GLU A 26 -0.90 5.95 13.13
C GLU A 26 -0.39 5.64 11.73
N VAL A 27 0.21 4.47 11.58
CA VAL A 27 0.57 3.91 10.27
C VAL A 27 -0.70 3.21 9.80
N SER A 28 -1.33 3.71 8.74
CA SER A 28 -2.50 3.03 8.18
C SER A 28 -2.08 1.67 7.63
N ASP A 29 -2.81 0.63 8.02
CA ASP A 29 -2.66 -0.74 7.50
C ASP A 29 -3.41 -0.92 6.16
N ASN A 30 -4.18 0.08 5.72
CA ASN A 30 -4.96 0.02 4.50
C ASN A 30 -4.19 0.65 3.33
N VAL A 31 -3.96 -0.14 2.28
CA VAL A 31 -3.24 0.29 1.07
C VAL A 31 -3.91 1.51 0.44
N ALA A 32 -5.24 1.53 0.36
CA ALA A 32 -5.98 2.65 -0.22
C ALA A 32 -5.64 3.98 0.48
N ASP A 33 -5.46 3.98 1.81
CA ASP A 33 -5.12 5.20 2.56
C ASP A 33 -3.68 5.68 2.30
N ILE A 34 -2.82 4.81 1.75
CA ILE A 34 -1.41 5.11 1.46
C ILE A 34 -1.23 5.64 0.03
N VAL A 35 -1.98 5.12 -0.94
CA VAL A 35 -1.80 5.38 -2.39
C VAL A 35 -2.94 6.16 -3.06
N ALA A 36 -4.15 6.16 -2.49
CA ALA A 36 -5.34 6.77 -3.08
C ALA A 36 -5.58 8.23 -2.66
N ASP A 37 -4.68 8.86 -1.90
CA ASP A 37 -4.77 10.28 -1.60
C ASP A 37 -4.58 11.11 -2.88
N ALA A 38 -5.71 11.55 -3.45
CA ALA A 38 -5.78 12.34 -4.67
C ALA A 38 -5.15 13.74 -4.53
N SER A 39 -4.85 14.20 -3.32
CA SER A 39 -4.11 15.46 -3.10
C SER A 39 -2.61 15.33 -3.36
N MET A 40 -2.08 14.09 -3.42
CA MET A 40 -0.69 13.83 -3.75
C MET A 40 -0.41 13.95 -5.25
N ALA A 41 0.80 14.40 -5.57
CA ALA A 41 1.29 14.40 -6.94
C ALA A 41 1.26 12.97 -7.53
N PRO A 42 0.85 12.79 -8.81
CA PRO A 42 0.74 11.48 -9.43
C PRO A 42 2.03 10.65 -9.37
N ASP A 43 3.20 11.27 -9.55
CA ASP A 43 4.49 10.59 -9.49
C ASP A 43 4.78 10.03 -8.08
N VAL A 44 4.37 10.76 -7.04
CA VAL A 44 4.50 10.32 -5.64
C VAL A 44 3.57 9.14 -5.37
N ARG A 45 2.34 9.17 -5.88
CA ARG A 45 1.39 8.06 -5.77
C ARG A 45 1.93 6.80 -6.44
N ILE A 46 2.43 6.91 -7.67
CA ILE A 46 3.05 5.78 -8.40
C ILE A 46 4.23 5.20 -7.60
N LYS A 47 5.13 6.04 -7.09
CA LYS A 47 6.28 5.59 -6.27
C LYS A 47 5.85 4.85 -5.01
N ARG A 48 4.77 5.30 -4.35
CA ARG A 48 4.22 4.62 -3.16
C ARG A 48 3.63 3.26 -3.51
N SER A 49 2.86 3.17 -4.60
CA SER A 49 2.35 1.89 -5.09
C SER A 49 3.48 0.90 -5.39
N MET A 50 4.55 1.36 -6.05
CA MET A 50 5.74 0.55 -6.29
C MET A 50 6.40 0.08 -5.00
N ALA A 51 6.50 0.94 -3.98
CA ALA A 51 7.08 0.58 -2.69
C ALA A 51 6.26 -0.52 -1.98
N LEU A 52 4.94 -0.45 -2.05
CA LEU A 52 4.04 -1.48 -1.49
C LEU A 52 4.18 -2.81 -2.24
N LEU A 53 4.24 -2.78 -3.57
CA LEU A 53 4.49 -3.96 -4.41
C LEU A 53 5.85 -4.59 -4.11
N GLN A 54 6.89 -3.76 -3.87
CA GLN A 54 8.23 -4.23 -3.56
C GLN A 54 8.28 -4.93 -2.19
N GLU A 55 7.64 -4.34 -1.18
CA GLU A 55 7.53 -4.96 0.14
C GLU A 55 6.77 -6.28 0.07
N ARG A 56 5.65 -6.32 -0.66
CA ARG A 56 4.87 -7.55 -0.85
C ARG A 56 5.66 -8.63 -1.59
N SER A 57 6.43 -8.26 -2.61
CA SER A 57 7.33 -9.18 -3.32
C SER A 57 8.38 -9.79 -2.38
N ARG A 58 8.95 -8.98 -1.47
CA ARG A 58 9.87 -9.47 -0.43
C ARG A 58 9.21 -10.50 0.47
N VAL A 59 8.03 -10.18 1.01
CA VAL A 59 7.26 -11.08 1.89
C VAL A 59 6.95 -12.41 1.19
N LEU A 60 6.55 -12.38 -0.08
CA LEU A 60 6.25 -13.59 -0.85
C LEU A 60 7.50 -14.47 -1.07
N ARG A 61 8.67 -13.87 -1.35
CA ARG A 61 9.94 -14.62 -1.42
C ARG A 61 10.28 -15.30 -0.10
N GLU A 62 10.11 -14.59 1.01
CA GLU A 62 10.36 -15.12 2.36
C GLU A 62 9.41 -16.28 2.69
N GLN A 63 8.21 -16.27 2.14
CA GLN A 63 7.22 -17.35 2.24
C GLN A 63 7.45 -18.52 1.27
N GLY A 64 8.44 -18.41 0.37
CA GLY A 64 8.75 -19.42 -0.64
C GLY A 64 7.91 -19.33 -1.92
N ASP A 65 7.06 -18.31 -2.07
CA ASP A 65 6.29 -18.06 -3.28
C ASP A 65 7.06 -17.16 -4.26
N SER A 66 8.05 -17.75 -4.92
CA SER A 66 8.91 -17.04 -5.88
C SER A 66 8.15 -16.57 -7.12
N VAL A 67 7.14 -17.32 -7.57
CA VAL A 67 6.37 -17.01 -8.78
C VAL A 67 5.56 -15.73 -8.57
N ALA A 68 4.81 -15.64 -7.47
CA ALA A 68 4.06 -14.45 -7.13
C ALA A 68 4.99 -13.24 -6.92
N ALA A 69 6.12 -13.44 -6.24
CA ALA A 69 7.09 -12.36 -6.04
C ALA A 69 7.68 -11.82 -7.34
N ASP A 70 7.98 -12.69 -8.32
CA ASP A 70 8.49 -12.30 -9.63
C ASP A 70 7.41 -11.60 -10.47
N GLN A 71 6.13 -11.94 -10.27
CA GLN A 71 5.01 -11.24 -10.90
C GLN A 71 4.85 -9.81 -10.36
N LEU A 72 4.99 -9.62 -9.05
CA LEU A 72 5.01 -8.28 -8.46
C LEU A 72 6.22 -7.46 -8.92
N GLN A 73 7.38 -8.09 -9.12
CA GLN A 73 8.55 -7.41 -9.68
C GLN A 73 8.33 -6.96 -11.14
N ARG A 74 7.54 -7.72 -11.92
CA ARG A 74 7.09 -7.29 -13.26
C ARG A 74 6.14 -6.11 -13.18
N CYS A 75 5.21 -6.07 -12.23
CA CYS A 75 4.34 -4.91 -12.00
C CYS A 75 5.18 -3.63 -11.78
N ILE A 76 6.20 -3.71 -10.92
CA ILE A 76 7.12 -2.58 -10.67
C ILE A 76 7.83 -2.14 -11.95
N THR A 77 8.24 -3.09 -12.80
CA THR A 77 8.90 -2.80 -14.08
C THR A 77 7.99 -2.05 -15.05
N TYR A 78 6.70 -2.37 -15.06
CA TYR A 78 5.71 -1.63 -15.84
C TYR A 78 5.44 -0.24 -15.25
N LEU A 79 5.29 -0.13 -13.93
CA LEU A 79 5.05 1.17 -13.29
C LEU A 79 6.23 2.15 -13.43
N LEU A 80 7.46 1.66 -13.60
CA LEU A 80 8.61 2.49 -13.96
C LEU A 80 8.47 3.19 -15.33
N GLN A 81 7.63 2.65 -16.22
CA GLN A 81 7.35 3.20 -17.56
C GLN A 81 6.09 4.06 -17.59
N ALA A 82 5.30 4.06 -16.52
CA ALA A 82 4.04 4.78 -16.46
C ALA A 82 4.28 6.31 -16.49
N PRO A 83 3.47 7.08 -17.23
CA PRO A 83 3.58 8.54 -17.23
C PRO A 83 3.15 9.10 -15.86
N PRO A 84 3.70 10.24 -15.41
CA PRO A 84 3.38 10.84 -14.10
C PRO A 84 2.04 11.61 -14.14
N GLU A 85 0.96 10.91 -14.48
CA GLU A 85 -0.39 11.47 -14.67
C GLU A 85 -1.41 10.81 -13.75
N ALA A 86 -2.54 11.50 -13.51
CA ALA A 86 -3.54 11.07 -12.54
C ALA A 86 -4.12 9.68 -12.83
N GLU A 87 -4.38 9.36 -14.11
CA GLU A 87 -4.92 8.07 -14.53
C GLU A 87 -3.91 6.93 -14.33
N ALA A 88 -2.64 7.16 -14.68
CA ALA A 88 -1.56 6.21 -14.44
C ALA A 88 -1.33 5.98 -12.93
N ALA A 89 -1.43 7.04 -12.12
CA ALA A 89 -1.37 6.93 -10.67
C ALA A 89 -2.53 6.15 -10.05
N GLU A 90 -3.73 6.28 -10.62
CA GLU A 90 -4.89 5.50 -10.21
C GLU A 90 -4.72 4.01 -10.53
N LEU A 91 -4.28 3.69 -11.75
CA LEU A 91 -3.97 2.32 -12.15
C LEU A 91 -2.83 1.73 -11.30
N ALA A 92 -1.82 2.53 -10.95
CA ALA A 92 -0.77 2.12 -10.03
C ALA A 92 -1.32 1.80 -8.63
N ALA A 93 -2.26 2.61 -8.10
CA ALA A 93 -2.91 2.36 -6.82
C ALA A 93 -3.73 1.05 -6.86
N GLN A 94 -4.54 0.84 -7.90
CA GLN A 94 -5.32 -0.39 -8.11
C GLN A 94 -4.42 -1.62 -8.24
N SER A 95 -3.25 -1.49 -8.87
CA SER A 95 -2.24 -2.56 -8.93
C SER A 95 -1.78 -2.97 -7.53
N ALA A 96 -1.45 -2.01 -6.66
CA ALA A 96 -1.03 -2.28 -5.29
C ALA A 96 -2.16 -2.88 -4.44
N GLU A 97 -3.40 -2.41 -4.61
CA GLU A 97 -4.58 -2.94 -3.91
C GLU A 97 -4.88 -4.38 -4.32
N ALA A 98 -4.85 -4.71 -5.61
CA ALA A 98 -5.03 -6.07 -6.11
C ALA A 98 -3.96 -7.02 -5.56
N ALA A 99 -2.69 -6.60 -5.56
CA ALA A 99 -1.60 -7.37 -4.97
C ALA A 99 -1.75 -7.59 -3.45
N ALA A 100 -2.28 -6.60 -2.73
CA ALA A 100 -2.60 -6.72 -1.31
C ALA A 100 -3.75 -7.71 -1.07
N ALA A 101 -4.74 -7.76 -1.96
CA ALA A 101 -5.81 -8.74 -1.96
C ALA A 101 -5.34 -10.16 -2.37
N GLY A 102 -4.11 -10.31 -2.86
CA GLY A 102 -3.54 -11.58 -3.34
C GLY A 102 -3.85 -11.88 -4.81
N ASP A 103 -4.48 -10.95 -5.54
CA ASP A 103 -4.73 -11.06 -6.96
C ASP A 103 -3.57 -10.46 -7.77
N ASN A 104 -2.49 -11.24 -7.88
CA ASN A 104 -1.28 -10.81 -8.58
C ASN A 104 -1.47 -10.71 -10.11
N GLU A 105 -2.51 -11.35 -10.66
CA GLU A 105 -2.86 -11.27 -12.08
C GLU A 105 -3.53 -9.92 -12.38
N ALA A 106 -4.56 -9.55 -11.62
CA ALA A 106 -5.16 -8.23 -11.74
C ALA A 106 -4.14 -7.11 -11.46
N ALA A 107 -3.27 -7.29 -10.47
CA ALA A 107 -2.20 -6.35 -10.19
C ALA A 107 -1.30 -6.09 -11.40
N LEU A 108 -0.97 -7.14 -12.16
CA LEU A 108 -0.17 -7.05 -13.37
C LEU A 108 -0.91 -6.32 -14.49
N VAL A 109 -2.19 -6.65 -14.71
CA VAL A 109 -3.03 -6.00 -15.73
C VAL A 109 -3.13 -4.49 -15.48
N PHE A 110 -3.32 -4.07 -14.23
CA PHE A 110 -3.36 -2.64 -13.89
C PHE A 110 -2.01 -1.95 -14.13
N ALA A 111 -0.89 -2.59 -13.77
CA ALA A 111 0.44 -2.05 -14.01
C ALA A 111 0.77 -1.92 -15.52
N GLU A 112 0.41 -2.93 -16.32
CA GLU A 112 0.54 -2.91 -17.79
C GLU A 112 -0.32 -1.81 -18.42
N SER A 113 -1.54 -1.64 -17.94
CA SER A 113 -2.45 -0.58 -18.38
C SER A 113 -1.85 0.80 -18.09
N ALA A 114 -1.29 1.00 -16.89
CA ALA A 114 -0.61 2.24 -16.53
C ALA A 114 0.59 2.55 -17.44
N ALA A 115 1.39 1.54 -17.78
CA ALA A 115 2.52 1.68 -18.70
C ALA A 115 2.07 2.02 -20.13
N THR A 116 0.95 1.46 -20.58
CA THR A 116 0.42 1.66 -21.94
C THR A 116 -0.01 3.11 -22.19
N LEU A 117 -0.38 3.85 -21.14
CA LEU A 117 -0.71 5.28 -21.24
C LEU A 117 0.46 6.12 -21.78
N ALA A 118 1.72 5.72 -21.54
CA ALA A 118 2.88 6.38 -22.14
C ALA A 118 2.88 6.30 -23.68
N GLY A 119 2.39 5.19 -24.24
CA GLY A 119 2.23 4.99 -25.68
C GLY A 119 1.05 5.75 -26.28
N ALA A 120 -0.06 5.89 -25.52
CA ALA A 120 -1.24 6.65 -25.94
C ALA A 120 -0.94 8.16 -26.11
N LEU A 121 -0.08 8.72 -25.25
CA LEU A 121 0.41 10.10 -25.36
C LEU A 121 1.29 10.34 -26.59
N SER A 122 1.87 9.28 -27.15
CA SER A 122 2.76 9.35 -28.32
C SER A 122 2.02 9.17 -29.65
N ALA A 123 0.73 8.81 -29.62
CA ALA A 123 -0.08 8.70 -30.84
C ALA A 123 -0.46 10.11 -31.32
N PRO A 124 -0.10 10.51 -32.56
CA PRO A 124 -0.59 11.77 -33.10
C PRO A 124 -2.12 11.74 -33.11
N HIS A 125 -2.73 12.81 -32.58
CA HIS A 125 -4.15 13.08 -32.70
C HIS A 125 -4.45 13.31 -34.20
N GLU A 126 -4.67 12.24 -34.95
CA GLU A 126 -5.28 12.35 -36.28
C GLU A 126 -6.74 12.75 -36.06
N GLU A 127 -6.99 14.06 -36.11
CA GLU A 127 -8.35 14.58 -36.28
C GLU A 127 -8.95 13.91 -37.53
N PRO A 128 -10.16 13.33 -37.45
CA PRO A 128 -10.78 12.76 -38.63
C PRO A 128 -11.08 13.91 -39.61
N VAL A 129 -10.31 13.98 -40.69
CA VAL A 129 -10.64 14.81 -41.84
C VAL A 129 -11.90 14.21 -42.46
N LEU A 130 -13.04 14.83 -42.19
CA LEU A 130 -14.28 14.59 -42.90
C LEU A 130 -14.15 15.20 -44.29
N GLU A 131 -13.95 14.36 -45.32
CA GLU A 131 -14.23 14.71 -46.72
C GLU A 131 -15.70 14.45 -47.07
#